data_AF-A0A7S2PH86-F1
#
_entry.id   AF-A0A7S2PH86-F1
#
_cell.length_a   1.000
_cell.length_b   1.000
_cell.length_c   1.000
_cell.angle_alpha   90.00
_cell.angle_beta   90.00
_cell.angle_gamma   90.00
#
_symmetry.space_group_name_H-M   'P 1'
#
loop_
_entity.id
_entity.type
_entity.pdbx_description
1 polymer ?
#
loop_
_entity_poly.entity_id
_entity_poly.type
_entity_poly.pdbx_seq_one_letter_code
_entity_poly.pdbx_strand_id
1 'polypeptide(L)'
;DGRGLGPGGLFHVIQQLAALEGALHSILDSLKSNATHVSYFCREYWGTSASHAQLSLERLGFGERLKRQVVQACVLESLSLGVASHLCSGVMQNVSITIRSRLRNLMYYVHENCLVLLDVVCQRWLAENPHREEIERTGHCPENLNLELLARVKRYRKLRRGEHLMALRQHSEMIANLVRQLCRGAASRRAPLSSRSALGDSSPPMSSRGGLSSSVGAQSIIATVSDILASRVPLDRQRAAV
;
A
#
# COMPACT_ATOMS: atom_id res chain seq x y z
N ASP A 1 -23.55 -20.11 5.65
CA ASP A 1 -23.08 -20.32 7.03
C ASP A 1 -22.00 -19.33 7.43
N GLY A 2 -22.43 -18.19 7.97
CA GLY A 2 -21.57 -17.10 8.41
C GLY A 2 -21.23 -17.21 9.88
N ARG A 3 -20.34 -18.15 10.26
CA ARG A 3 -19.71 -18.08 11.58
C ARG A 3 -18.80 -16.85 11.59
N GLY A 4 -19.26 -15.77 12.22
CA GLY A 4 -18.41 -14.63 12.53
C GLY A 4 -17.19 -15.10 13.33
N LEU A 5 -16.05 -14.47 13.09
CA LEU A 5 -14.90 -14.62 13.98
C LEU A 5 -15.37 -14.24 15.39
N GLY A 6 -15.11 -15.09 16.39
CA GLY A 6 -15.43 -14.76 17.77
C GLY A 6 -14.74 -13.46 18.22
N PRO A 7 -15.12 -12.89 19.37
CA PRO A 7 -14.62 -11.60 19.84
C PRO A 7 -13.08 -11.46 19.85
N GLY A 8 -12.36 -12.53 20.21
CA GLY A 8 -10.90 -12.57 20.13
C GLY A 8 -10.35 -12.53 18.69
N GLY A 9 -11.06 -13.09 17.73
CA GLY A 9 -10.68 -13.07 16.31
C GLY A 9 -10.80 -11.68 15.70
N LEU A 10 -11.88 -10.94 15.99
CA LEU A 10 -12.03 -9.55 15.55
C LEU A 10 -10.98 -8.64 16.17
N PHE A 11 -10.73 -8.77 17.48
CA PHE A 11 -9.70 -7.98 18.15
C PHE A 11 -8.30 -8.24 17.57
N HIS A 12 -7.97 -9.49 17.24
CA HIS A 12 -6.73 -9.82 16.55
C HIS A 12 -6.60 -9.11 15.19
N VAL A 13 -7.68 -9.01 14.41
CA VAL A 13 -7.65 -8.23 13.15
C VAL A 13 -7.35 -6.76 13.43
N ILE A 14 -7.94 -6.18 14.47
CA ILE A 14 -7.67 -4.79 14.87
C ILE A 14 -6.19 -4.61 15.25
N GLN A 15 -5.60 -5.55 15.98
CA GLN A 15 -4.17 -5.50 16.33
C GLN A 15 -3.28 -5.55 15.08
N GLN A 16 -3.60 -6.39 14.10
CA GLN A 16 -2.84 -6.45 12.85
C GLN A 16 -3.01 -5.17 12.02
N LEU A 17 -4.21 -4.60 11.98
CA LEU A 17 -4.46 -3.30 11.34
C LEU A 17 -3.73 -2.16 12.06
N ALA A 18 -3.59 -2.22 13.38
CA ALA A 18 -2.78 -1.27 14.14
C ALA A 18 -1.29 -1.40 13.80
N ALA A 19 -0.77 -2.62 13.65
CA ALA A 19 0.59 -2.86 13.20
C ALA A 19 0.82 -2.37 11.76
N LEU A 20 -0.16 -2.61 10.87
CA LEU A 20 -0.18 -2.08 9.51
C LEU A 20 -0.11 -0.55 9.50
N GLU A 21 -0.94 0.10 10.32
CA GLU A 21 -0.97 1.55 10.43
C GLU A 21 0.39 2.11 10.86
N GLY A 22 1.02 1.50 11.86
CA GLY A 22 2.35 1.89 12.33
C GLY A 22 3.39 1.80 11.22
N ALA A 23 3.42 0.68 10.48
CA ALA A 23 4.34 0.49 9.36
C ALA A 23 4.13 1.53 8.26
N LEU A 24 2.88 1.77 7.85
CA LEU A 24 2.55 2.79 6.83
C LEU A 24 2.89 4.20 7.29
N HIS A 25 2.66 4.50 8.57
CA HIS A 25 3.00 5.80 9.15
C HIS A 25 4.51 6.04 9.14
N SER A 26 5.31 5.05 9.54
CA SER A 26 6.78 5.14 9.49
C SER A 26 7.30 5.36 8.06
N ILE A 27 6.72 4.69 7.06
CA ILE A 27 7.07 4.91 5.64
C ILE A 27 6.71 6.34 5.21
N LEU A 28 5.51 6.81 5.54
CA LEU A 28 5.04 8.14 5.19
C LEU A 28 5.89 9.23 5.85
N ASP A 29 6.26 9.06 7.12
CA ASP A 29 7.10 10.00 7.84
C ASP A 29 8.53 10.03 7.29
N SER A 30 9.07 8.86 6.94
CA SER A 30 10.35 8.75 6.22
C SER A 30 10.33 9.48 4.87
N LEU A 31 9.21 9.45 4.15
CA LEU A 31 9.03 10.20 2.90
C LEU A 31 8.92 11.71 3.12
N LYS A 32 8.36 12.16 4.26
CA LYS A 32 8.29 13.58 4.63
C LYS A 32 9.66 14.14 5.00
N SER A 33 10.44 13.37 5.76
CA SER A 33 11.81 13.72 6.15
C SER A 33 12.84 13.50 5.03
N ASN A 34 12.46 12.90 3.90
CA ASN A 34 13.34 12.50 2.80
C ASN A 34 14.44 11.53 3.24
N ALA A 35 14.13 10.64 4.18
CA ALA A 35 15.06 9.65 4.69
C ALA A 35 15.50 8.66 3.61
N THR A 36 16.76 8.24 3.65
CA THR A 36 17.37 7.34 2.63
C THR A 36 16.87 5.90 2.73
N HIS A 37 16.30 5.51 3.87
CA HIS A 37 15.88 4.14 4.16
C HIS A 37 14.39 3.86 3.87
N VAL A 38 13.70 4.74 3.13
CA VAL A 38 12.29 4.51 2.75
C VAL A 38 12.11 3.18 2.02
N SER A 39 13.00 2.86 1.08
CA SER A 39 12.90 1.60 0.32
C SER A 39 13.12 0.36 1.19
N TYR A 40 13.94 0.47 2.25
CA TYR A 40 14.11 -0.58 3.25
C TYR A 40 12.80 -0.84 3.99
N PHE A 41 12.16 0.20 4.55
CA PHE A 41 10.87 0.03 5.24
C PHE A 41 9.78 -0.52 4.33
N CYS A 42 9.74 -0.11 3.06
CA CYS A 42 8.80 -0.71 2.11
C CYS A 42 9.05 -2.22 1.91
N ARG A 43 10.31 -2.69 1.91
CA ARG A 43 10.64 -4.12 1.72
C ARG A 43 10.38 -4.95 2.98
N GLU A 44 10.73 -4.41 4.14
CA GLU A 44 10.52 -5.08 5.42
C GLU A 44 9.04 -5.23 5.76
N TYR A 45 8.17 -4.41 5.18
CA TYR A 45 6.71 -4.47 5.34
C TYR A 45 6.17 -5.92 5.30
N TRP A 46 6.57 -6.70 4.29
CA TRP A 46 6.09 -8.07 4.09
C TRP A 46 6.61 -9.09 5.12
N GLY A 47 7.66 -8.75 5.88
CA GLY A 47 8.19 -9.57 6.97
C GLY A 47 7.52 -9.30 8.33
N THR A 48 6.57 -8.35 8.40
CA THR A 48 5.93 -7.93 9.65
C THR A 48 4.47 -8.35 9.74
N SER A 49 3.91 -8.28 10.97
CA SER A 49 2.49 -8.48 11.27
C SER A 49 1.53 -7.58 10.45
N ALA A 50 2.04 -6.48 9.88
CA ALA A 50 1.28 -5.60 8.99
C ALA A 50 0.72 -6.34 7.77
N SER A 51 1.55 -7.17 7.14
CA SER A 51 1.16 -7.92 5.92
C SER A 51 0.05 -8.93 6.17
N HIS A 52 -0.01 -9.50 7.37
CA HIS A 52 -1.07 -10.44 7.76
C HIS A 52 -2.44 -9.78 7.93
N ALA A 53 -2.51 -8.46 8.07
CA ALA A 53 -3.79 -7.75 8.19
C ALA A 53 -4.67 -7.98 6.94
N GLN A 54 -4.08 -8.04 5.75
CA GLN A 54 -4.80 -8.29 4.49
C GLN A 54 -5.50 -9.66 4.51
N LEU A 55 -4.77 -10.71 4.90
CA LEU A 55 -5.30 -12.07 5.02
C LEU A 55 -6.42 -12.17 6.06
N SER A 56 -6.29 -11.44 7.17
CA SER A 56 -7.30 -11.39 8.21
C SER A 56 -8.55 -10.64 7.78
N LEU A 57 -8.42 -9.56 7.00
CA LEU A 57 -9.54 -8.84 6.42
C LEU A 57 -10.33 -9.70 5.43
N GLU A 58 -9.68 -10.55 4.64
CA GLU A 58 -10.35 -11.46 3.70
C GLU A 58 -11.25 -12.49 4.40
N ARG A 59 -10.85 -12.91 5.61
CA ARG A 59 -11.59 -13.85 6.45
C ARG A 59 -12.81 -13.22 7.12
N LEU A 60 -12.92 -11.89 7.13
CA LEU A 60 -14.08 -11.21 7.68
C LEU A 60 -15.29 -11.32 6.75
N GLY A 61 -16.43 -11.65 7.33
CA GLY A 61 -17.72 -11.65 6.63
C GLY A 61 -18.21 -10.22 6.40
N PHE A 62 -17.64 -9.52 5.41
CA PHE A 62 -18.16 -8.23 4.92
C PHE A 62 -19.27 -8.45 3.89
N GLY A 63 -20.20 -7.49 3.78
CA GLY A 63 -21.13 -7.46 2.65
C GLY A 63 -20.39 -7.32 1.32
N GLU A 64 -20.91 -7.91 0.24
CA GLU A 64 -20.17 -8.06 -1.03
C GLU A 64 -19.56 -6.76 -1.56
N ARG A 65 -20.31 -5.66 -1.53
CA ARG A 65 -19.84 -4.36 -2.03
C ARG A 65 -18.64 -3.85 -1.25
N LEU A 66 -18.68 -3.95 0.08
CA LEU A 66 -17.58 -3.55 0.94
C LEU A 66 -16.40 -4.51 0.77
N LYS A 67 -16.66 -5.82 0.70
CA LYS A 67 -15.62 -6.83 0.46
C LYS A 67 -14.80 -6.53 -0.79
N ARG A 68 -15.44 -6.16 -1.90
CA ARG A 68 -14.73 -5.76 -3.13
C ARG A 68 -13.83 -4.54 -2.91
N GLN A 69 -14.31 -3.53 -2.18
CA GLN A 69 -13.51 -2.33 -1.88
C GLN A 69 -12.33 -2.65 -0.94
N VAL A 70 -12.51 -3.54 0.04
CA VAL A 70 -11.43 -4.01 0.92
C VAL A 70 -10.35 -4.72 0.12
N VAL A 71 -10.72 -5.68 -0.74
CA VAL A 71 -9.77 -6.42 -1.60
C VAL A 71 -9.03 -5.45 -2.52
N GLN A 72 -9.75 -4.53 -3.17
CA GLN A 72 -9.14 -3.51 -4.03
C GLN A 72 -8.14 -2.64 -3.27
N ALA A 73 -8.46 -2.21 -2.05
CA ALA A 73 -7.56 -1.43 -1.21
C ALA A 73 -6.29 -2.22 -0.85
N CYS A 74 -6.42 -3.52 -0.48
CA CYS A 74 -5.27 -4.39 -0.20
C CYS A 74 -4.35 -4.56 -1.42
N VAL A 75 -4.91 -4.80 -2.60
CA VAL A 75 -4.12 -4.92 -3.83
C VAL A 75 -3.39 -3.61 -4.13
N LEU A 76 -4.09 -2.48 -4.04
CA LEU A 76 -3.50 -1.17 -4.29
C LEU A 76 -2.41 -0.80 -3.28
N GLU A 77 -2.54 -1.21 -2.01
CA GLU A 77 -1.50 -1.08 -1.01
C GLU A 77 -0.23 -1.82 -1.43
N SER A 78 -0.34 -3.11 -1.79
CA SER A 78 0.82 -3.91 -2.21
C SER A 78 1.50 -3.34 -3.47
N LEU A 79 0.71 -2.90 -4.46
CA LEU A 79 1.24 -2.25 -5.66
C LEU A 79 1.93 -0.92 -5.32
N SER A 80 1.34 -0.13 -4.43
CA SER A 80 1.89 1.17 -4.00
C SER A 80 3.20 1.00 -3.26
N LEU A 81 3.29 0.03 -2.35
CA LEU A 81 4.53 -0.31 -1.63
C LEU A 81 5.61 -0.81 -2.58
N GLY A 82 5.26 -1.62 -3.58
CA GLY A 82 6.20 -2.06 -4.62
C GLY A 82 6.75 -0.88 -5.44
N VAL A 83 5.88 0.02 -5.90
CA VAL A 83 6.28 1.24 -6.63
C VAL A 83 7.12 2.17 -5.76
N ALA A 84 6.74 2.37 -4.50
CA ALA A 84 7.49 3.19 -3.56
C ALA A 84 8.87 2.59 -3.26
N SER A 85 8.95 1.29 -2.99
CA SER A 85 10.23 0.59 -2.78
C SER A 85 11.16 0.73 -3.98
N HIS A 86 10.61 0.57 -5.18
CA HIS A 86 11.37 0.69 -6.42
C HIS A 86 11.87 2.12 -6.66
N LEU A 87 10.98 3.12 -6.59
CA LEU A 87 11.35 4.52 -6.87
C LEU A 87 12.25 5.14 -5.80
N CYS A 88 12.19 4.61 -4.57
CA CYS A 88 13.09 4.98 -3.49
C CYS A 88 14.32 4.06 -3.38
N SER A 89 14.58 3.19 -4.38
CA SER A 89 15.79 2.37 -4.38
C SER A 89 17.01 3.25 -4.66
N GLY A 90 17.88 3.40 -3.66
CA GLY A 90 19.05 4.29 -3.72
C GLY A 90 18.89 5.55 -2.87
N VAL A 91 19.67 6.59 -3.19
CA VAL A 91 19.69 7.85 -2.41
C VAL A 91 18.52 8.74 -2.83
N MET A 92 17.68 9.14 -1.87
CA MET A 92 16.50 10.00 -2.09
C MET A 92 16.80 11.35 -2.74
N GLN A 93 18.05 11.82 -2.66
CA GLN A 93 18.52 13.04 -3.34
C GLN A 93 18.37 12.97 -4.86
N ASN A 94 18.47 11.76 -5.45
CA ASN A 94 18.35 11.55 -6.90
C ASN A 94 16.88 11.46 -7.37
N VAL A 95 15.94 11.38 -6.42
CA VAL A 95 14.51 11.33 -6.72
C VAL A 95 13.98 12.75 -6.86
N SER A 96 13.40 13.06 -8.02
CA SER A 96 12.91 14.42 -8.30
C SER A 96 11.83 14.84 -7.30
N ILE A 97 11.77 16.14 -7.01
CA ILE A 97 10.80 16.72 -6.05
C ILE A 97 9.37 16.31 -6.43
N THR A 98 9.04 16.29 -7.73
CA THR A 98 7.74 15.88 -8.24
C THR A 98 7.42 14.42 -7.91
N ILE A 99 8.39 13.50 -8.06
CA ILE A 99 8.20 12.09 -7.71
C ILE A 99 8.04 11.94 -6.20
N ARG A 100 8.88 12.61 -5.40
CA ARG A 100 8.77 12.61 -3.93
C ARG A 100 7.41 13.12 -3.44
N SER A 101 6.90 14.20 -4.04
CA SER A 101 5.58 14.75 -3.74
C SER A 101 4.46 13.75 -4.06
N ARG A 102 4.51 13.10 -5.22
CA ARG A 102 3.55 12.07 -5.61
C ARG A 102 3.62 10.83 -4.71
N LEU A 103 4.82 10.39 -4.30
CA LEU A 103 5.00 9.28 -3.37
C LEU A 103 4.43 9.58 -1.99
N ARG A 104 4.62 10.81 -1.47
CA ARG A 104 3.98 11.24 -0.22
C ARG A 104 2.46 11.18 -0.33
N ASN A 105 1.88 11.71 -1.41
CA ASN A 105 0.44 11.67 -1.62
C ASN A 105 -0.07 10.22 -1.79
N LEU A 106 0.70 9.37 -2.47
CA LEU A 106 0.37 7.96 -2.64
C LEU A 106 0.28 7.25 -1.27
N MET A 107 1.35 7.37 -0.48
CA MET A 107 1.41 6.74 0.85
C MET A 107 0.42 7.35 1.82
N TYR A 108 0.08 8.63 1.67
CA TYR A 108 -0.99 9.27 2.42
C TYR A 108 -2.33 8.58 2.17
N TYR A 109 -2.76 8.40 0.92
CA TYR A 109 -4.05 7.75 0.65
C TYR A 109 -4.07 6.25 1.04
N VAL A 110 -2.94 5.55 0.92
CA VAL A 110 -2.81 4.17 1.42
C VAL A 110 -2.99 4.13 2.94
N HIS A 111 -2.35 5.06 3.66
CA HIS A 111 -2.50 5.20 5.11
C HIS A 111 -3.93 5.55 5.51
N GLU A 112 -4.60 6.46 4.80
CA GLU A 112 -6.00 6.80 5.06
C GLU A 112 -6.93 5.60 4.83
N ASN A 113 -6.68 4.75 3.83
CA ASN A 113 -7.40 3.48 3.65
C ASN A 113 -7.27 2.55 4.86
N CYS A 114 -6.06 2.41 5.41
CA CYS A 114 -5.83 1.63 6.63
C CYS A 114 -6.66 2.19 7.81
N LEU A 115 -6.71 3.51 7.99
CA LEU A 115 -7.50 4.14 9.05
C LEU A 115 -9.01 3.90 8.88
N VAL A 116 -9.51 3.94 7.65
CA VAL A 116 -10.92 3.63 7.36
C VAL A 116 -11.22 2.16 7.67
N LEU A 117 -10.36 1.22 7.28
CA LEU A 117 -10.53 -0.21 7.58
C LEU A 117 -10.50 -0.48 9.08
N LEU A 118 -9.56 0.15 9.79
CA LEU A 118 -9.45 0.06 11.24
C LEU A 118 -10.73 0.55 11.92
N ASP A 119 -11.31 1.67 11.46
CA ASP A 119 -12.59 2.16 11.98
C ASP A 119 -13.75 1.20 11.70
N VAL A 120 -13.87 0.65 10.48
CA VAL A 120 -14.89 -0.35 10.13
C VAL A 120 -14.84 -1.55 11.08
N VAL A 121 -13.64 -2.10 11.32
CA VAL A 121 -13.48 -3.28 12.19
C VAL A 121 -13.72 -2.91 13.66
N CYS A 122 -13.30 -1.72 14.10
CA CYS A 122 -13.61 -1.23 15.45
C CYS A 122 -15.11 -1.08 15.65
N GLN A 123 -15.84 -0.42 14.75
CA GLN A 123 -17.29 -0.26 14.84
C GLN A 123 -18.00 -1.62 14.88
N ARG A 124 -17.54 -2.58 14.06
CA ARG A 124 -18.06 -3.95 14.09
C ARG A 124 -17.81 -4.62 15.43
N TRP A 125 -16.59 -4.53 15.96
CA TRP A 125 -16.26 -5.10 17.28
C TRP A 125 -17.14 -4.51 18.38
N LEU A 126 -17.34 -3.19 18.41
CA LEU A 126 -18.19 -2.51 19.40
C LEU A 126 -19.67 -2.94 19.29
N ALA A 127 -20.15 -3.22 18.07
CA ALA A 127 -21.51 -3.68 17.84
C ALA A 127 -21.72 -5.15 18.26
N GLU A 128 -20.71 -6.00 18.08
CA GLU A 128 -20.75 -7.43 18.46
C GLU A 128 -20.44 -7.65 19.95
N ASN A 129 -19.92 -6.65 20.66
CA ASN A 129 -19.50 -6.73 22.06
C ASN A 129 -20.10 -5.62 22.93
N PRO A 130 -21.44 -5.61 23.14
CA PRO A 130 -22.11 -4.60 23.96
C PRO A 130 -21.75 -4.68 25.45
N HIS A 131 -21.45 -5.88 25.97
CA HIS A 131 -21.04 -6.11 27.37
C HIS A 131 -19.52 -5.95 27.54
N ARG A 132 -19.05 -4.70 27.46
CA ARG A 132 -17.61 -4.36 27.48
C ARG A 132 -16.89 -4.78 28.77
N GLU A 133 -17.61 -4.78 29.89
CA GLU A 133 -17.03 -4.98 31.23
C GLU A 133 -16.35 -6.36 31.41
N GLU A 134 -16.89 -7.42 30.79
CA GLU A 134 -16.28 -8.75 30.86
C GLU A 134 -15.06 -8.88 29.94
N ILE A 135 -15.07 -8.18 28.81
CA ILE A 135 -14.00 -8.25 27.81
C ILE A 135 -12.82 -7.35 28.20
N GLU A 136 -13.07 -6.23 28.87
CA GLU A 136 -12.04 -5.39 29.47
C GLU A 136 -11.16 -6.18 30.45
N ARG A 137 -11.74 -7.12 31.21
CA ARG A 137 -10.98 -8.02 32.11
C ARG A 137 -10.00 -8.93 31.35
N THR A 138 -10.28 -9.24 30.09
CA THR A 138 -9.38 -10.03 29.22
C THR A 138 -8.36 -9.16 28.47
N GLY A 139 -8.42 -7.84 28.60
CA GLY A 139 -7.52 -6.89 27.93
C GLY A 139 -7.82 -6.65 26.44
N HIS A 140 -8.84 -7.32 25.88
CA HIS A 140 -9.21 -7.24 24.47
C HIS A 140 -10.09 -6.02 24.14
N CYS A 141 -9.63 -4.82 24.48
CA CYS A 141 -10.37 -3.58 24.24
C CYS A 141 -9.64 -2.73 23.18
N PRO A 142 -10.29 -2.35 22.05
CA PRO A 142 -9.67 -1.48 21.04
C PRO A 142 -9.20 -0.14 21.61
N GLU A 143 -9.86 0.36 22.64
CA GLU A 143 -9.48 1.57 23.39
C GLU A 143 -8.12 1.43 24.11
N ASN A 144 -7.60 0.21 24.30
CA ASN A 144 -6.26 -0.03 24.84
C ASN A 144 -5.15 0.03 23.78
N LEU A 145 -5.51 0.22 22.51
CA LEU A 145 -4.52 0.44 21.45
C LEU A 145 -3.90 1.84 21.59
N ASN A 146 -2.70 2.02 21.03
CA ASN A 146 -1.91 3.25 21.13
C ASN A 146 -2.78 4.52 20.97
N LEU A 147 -2.69 5.44 21.94
CA LEU A 147 -3.46 6.69 21.98
C LEU A 147 -3.30 7.53 20.70
N GLU A 148 -2.14 7.52 20.08
CA GLU A 148 -1.90 8.23 18.82
C GLU A 148 -2.64 7.60 17.63
N LEU A 149 -2.74 6.27 17.61
CA LEU A 149 -3.54 5.54 16.64
C LEU A 149 -5.01 5.89 16.82
N LEU A 150 -5.49 5.84 18.07
CA LEU A 150 -6.87 6.20 18.40
C LEU A 150 -7.19 7.66 18.07
N ALA A 151 -6.26 8.60 18.26
CA ALA A 151 -6.43 9.99 17.86
C ALA A 151 -6.53 10.15 16.34
N ARG A 152 -5.73 9.40 15.57
CA ARG A 152 -5.79 9.41 14.10
C ARG A 152 -7.07 8.78 13.56
N VAL A 153 -7.48 7.65 14.13
CA VAL A 153 -8.73 6.94 13.80
C VAL A 153 -9.95 7.74 14.21
N LYS A 154 -9.90 8.56 15.27
CA LYS A 154 -11.00 9.45 15.69
C LYS A 154 -11.48 10.40 14.58
N ARG A 155 -10.62 10.76 13.61
CA ARG A 155 -11.02 11.55 12.43
C ARG A 155 -11.99 10.79 11.53
N TYR A 156 -11.85 9.47 11.47
CA TYR A 156 -12.68 8.56 10.69
C TYR A 156 -13.82 7.91 11.49
N ARG A 157 -13.74 7.86 12.83
CA ARG A 157 -14.83 7.42 13.73
C ARG A 157 -16.14 8.19 13.55
N LYS A 158 -16.11 9.37 12.92
CA LYS A 158 -17.32 10.16 12.62
C LYS A 158 -18.06 9.69 11.38
N LEU A 159 -17.47 8.77 10.60
CA LEU A 159 -18.09 8.26 9.39
C LEU A 159 -19.31 7.39 9.74
N ARG A 160 -20.46 7.76 9.15
CA ARG A 160 -21.71 7.03 9.26
C ARG A 160 -21.64 5.71 8.50
N ARG A 161 -22.55 4.80 8.85
CA ARG A 161 -22.68 3.50 8.18
C ARG A 161 -22.88 3.69 6.67
N GLY A 162 -21.90 3.22 5.88
CA GLY A 162 -21.88 3.36 4.41
C GLY A 162 -20.91 4.42 3.88
N GLU A 163 -20.47 5.37 4.70
CA GLU A 163 -19.48 6.39 4.29
C GLU A 163 -18.07 5.78 4.16
N HIS A 164 -17.75 4.73 4.93
CA HIS A 164 -16.49 3.98 4.78
C HIS A 164 -16.31 3.41 3.38
N LEU A 165 -17.39 2.90 2.78
CA LEU A 165 -17.35 2.35 1.43
C LEU A 165 -16.99 3.45 0.43
N MET A 166 -17.59 4.63 0.57
CA MET A 166 -17.32 5.75 -0.33
C MET A 166 -15.91 6.31 -0.15
N ALA A 167 -15.44 6.41 1.10
CA ALA A 167 -14.08 6.82 1.40
C ALA A 167 -13.05 5.85 0.79
N LEU A 168 -13.19 4.54 1.02
CA LEU A 168 -12.31 3.52 0.44
C LEU A 168 -12.29 3.60 -1.08
N ARG A 169 -13.45 3.78 -1.71
CA ARG A 169 -13.54 3.92 -3.16
C ARG A 169 -12.79 5.15 -3.66
N GLN A 170 -13.06 6.32 -3.08
CA GLN A 170 -12.43 7.58 -3.48
C GLN A 170 -10.91 7.51 -3.32
N HIS A 171 -10.42 7.05 -2.17
CA HIS A 171 -8.99 6.88 -1.93
C HIS A 171 -8.37 5.86 -2.91
N SER A 172 -9.03 4.74 -3.17
CA SER A 172 -8.55 3.72 -4.12
C SER A 172 -8.44 4.27 -5.55
N GLU A 173 -9.38 5.12 -5.98
CA GLU A 173 -9.30 5.82 -7.26
C GLU A 173 -8.11 6.78 -7.30
N MET A 174 -7.87 7.53 -6.23
CA MET A 174 -6.71 8.43 -6.10
C MET A 174 -5.38 7.66 -6.12
N ILE A 175 -5.29 6.55 -5.39
CA ILE A 175 -4.11 5.67 -5.35
C ILE A 175 -3.83 5.13 -6.75
N ALA A 176 -4.83 4.54 -7.42
CA ALA A 176 -4.67 4.00 -8.77
C ALA A 176 -4.18 5.06 -9.76
N ASN A 177 -4.72 6.29 -9.69
CA ASN A 177 -4.27 7.40 -10.53
C ASN A 177 -2.81 7.78 -10.26
N LEU A 178 -2.41 7.88 -8.99
CA LEU A 178 -1.03 8.19 -8.61
C LEU A 178 -0.06 7.10 -9.06
N VAL A 179 -0.42 5.82 -8.89
CA VAL A 179 0.39 4.70 -9.37
C VAL A 179 0.60 4.77 -10.88
N ARG A 180 -0.47 5.01 -11.67
CA ARG A 180 -0.35 5.18 -13.13
C ARG A 180 0.58 6.34 -13.52
N GLN A 181 0.45 7.47 -12.84
CA GLN A 181 1.29 8.65 -13.10
C GLN A 181 2.77 8.40 -12.76
N LEU A 182 3.04 7.69 -11.67
CA LEU A 182 4.40 7.32 -11.27
C LEU A 182 5.02 6.31 -12.23
N CYS A 183 4.28 5.29 -12.65
CA CYS A 183 4.76 4.29 -13.60
C CYS A 183 5.05 4.91 -14.98
N ARG A 184 4.17 5.79 -15.50
CA ARG A 184 4.40 6.50 -16.77
C ARG A 184 5.57 7.50 -16.68
N GLY A 185 5.67 8.23 -15.57
CA GLY A 185 6.75 9.18 -15.34
C GLY A 185 8.13 8.51 -15.25
N ALA A 186 8.19 7.27 -14.78
CA ALA A 186 9.42 6.47 -14.76
C ALA A 186 9.84 6.00 -16.17
N ALA A 187 8.89 5.63 -17.03
CA ALA A 187 9.18 5.19 -18.41
C ALA A 187 9.73 6.32 -19.30
N SER A 188 9.29 7.56 -19.08
CA SER A 188 9.70 8.74 -19.86
C SER A 188 11.15 9.19 -19.61
N ARG A 189 11.81 8.73 -18.54
CA ARG A 189 13.25 9.00 -18.31
C ARG A 189 14.18 8.28 -19.30
N ARG A 190 13.67 7.41 -20.18
CA ARG A 190 14.40 6.96 -21.36
C ARG A 190 14.29 8.02 -22.46
N ALA A 191 15.28 8.91 -22.52
CA ALA A 191 15.62 9.55 -23.78
C ALA A 191 15.97 8.45 -24.80
N PRO A 192 15.47 8.50 -26.04
CA PRO A 192 15.93 7.60 -27.07
C PRO A 192 17.40 7.94 -27.36
N LEU A 193 18.31 7.03 -27.02
CA LEU A 193 19.61 6.96 -27.68
C LEU A 193 19.35 6.50 -29.11
N SER A 194 18.83 7.40 -29.93
CA SER A 194 18.82 7.27 -31.39
C SER A 194 19.53 8.50 -31.93
N SER A 195 20.85 8.51 -31.73
CA SER A 195 21.78 9.23 -32.58
C SER A 195 21.63 8.66 -33.99
N ARG A 196 20.80 9.28 -34.82
CA ARG A 196 20.77 9.04 -36.25
C ARG A 196 21.04 10.34 -36.97
N SER A 197 22.30 10.75 -36.89
CA SER A 197 22.93 11.71 -37.79
C SER A 197 24.17 11.06 -38.40
N ALA A 198 24.21 11.13 -39.73
CA ALA A 198 25.38 11.11 -40.61
C ALA A 198 26.14 9.77 -40.83
N LEU A 199 25.97 9.25 -42.06
CA LEU A 199 27.05 9.06 -43.05
C LEU A 199 28.49 9.14 -42.52
N GLY A 200 29.28 8.08 -42.73
CA GLY A 200 30.74 8.17 -42.78
C GLY A 200 31.48 7.11 -41.95
N ASP A 201 31.93 6.07 -42.64
CA ASP A 201 33.30 5.55 -42.66
C ASP A 201 34.10 5.25 -41.34
N SER A 202 34.71 4.06 -41.35
CA SER A 202 35.97 3.68 -40.69
C SER A 202 36.05 3.34 -39.17
N SER A 203 36.29 2.03 -38.94
CA SER A 203 37.17 1.38 -37.96
C SER A 203 36.72 1.10 -36.50
N PRO A 204 37.11 -0.06 -35.92
CA PRO A 204 36.67 -0.51 -34.59
C PRO A 204 37.69 -0.19 -33.48
N PRO A 205 37.23 0.15 -32.25
CA PRO A 205 38.08 0.05 -31.06
C PRO A 205 37.72 -1.19 -30.22
N MET A 206 38.77 -1.88 -29.78
CA MET A 206 38.74 -2.90 -28.75
C MET A 206 38.47 -2.28 -27.36
N SER A 207 38.03 -3.16 -26.45
CA SER A 207 38.16 -3.08 -24.98
C SER A 207 37.07 -2.31 -24.24
N SER A 208 36.24 -3.03 -23.46
CA SER A 208 36.37 -3.04 -21.99
C SER A 208 35.24 -3.83 -21.32
N ARG A 209 35.70 -4.68 -20.39
CA ARG A 209 34.99 -5.44 -19.36
C ARG A 209 33.65 -4.82 -18.90
N GLY A 210 32.59 -5.61 -19.05
CA GLY A 210 31.25 -5.31 -18.59
C GLY A 210 31.18 -5.07 -17.08
N GLY A 211 30.71 -3.88 -16.73
CA GLY A 211 30.13 -3.61 -15.42
C GLY A 211 28.82 -4.38 -15.28
N LEU A 212 28.65 -5.04 -14.13
CA LEU A 212 27.45 -5.72 -13.70
C LEU A 212 26.27 -4.73 -13.64
N SER A 213 25.49 -4.67 -14.72
CA SER A 213 24.21 -3.99 -14.78
C SER A 213 23.18 -4.83 -14.00
N SER A 214 22.92 -4.46 -12.75
CA SER A 214 21.86 -5.01 -11.90
C SER A 214 20.44 -4.59 -12.33
N SER A 215 20.23 -4.21 -13.59
CA SER A 215 18.99 -3.56 -14.05
C SER A 215 17.94 -4.49 -14.66
N VAL A 216 18.21 -5.80 -14.77
CA VAL A 216 17.28 -6.74 -15.42
C VAL A 216 16.06 -7.02 -14.55
N GLY A 217 16.19 -7.06 -13.22
CA GLY A 217 15.04 -7.21 -12.31
C GLY A 217 14.24 -5.92 -12.07
N ALA A 218 14.88 -4.76 -12.22
CA ALA A 218 14.28 -3.46 -11.89
C ALA A 218 13.22 -3.02 -12.92
N GLN A 219 13.35 -3.42 -14.19
CA GLN A 219 12.37 -3.09 -15.24
C GLN A 219 11.07 -3.89 -15.12
N SER A 220 11.11 -5.05 -14.45
CA SER A 220 9.95 -5.94 -14.31
C SER A 220 8.85 -5.31 -13.46
N ILE A 221 9.16 -4.70 -12.32
CA ILE A 221 8.13 -4.28 -11.35
C ILE A 221 7.21 -3.19 -11.92
N ILE A 222 7.75 -2.09 -12.44
CA ILE A 222 6.91 -1.00 -12.99
C ILE A 222 6.09 -1.48 -14.20
N ALA A 223 6.69 -2.31 -15.06
CA ALA A 223 5.99 -2.89 -16.21
C ALA A 223 4.84 -3.78 -15.74
N THR A 224 5.10 -4.71 -14.80
CA THR A 224 4.09 -5.60 -14.22
C THR A 224 2.97 -4.82 -13.52
N VAL A 225 3.27 -3.78 -12.75
CA VAL A 225 2.25 -2.93 -12.11
C VAL A 225 1.41 -2.19 -13.17
N SER A 226 2.06 -1.66 -14.21
CA SER A 226 1.35 -1.01 -15.32
C SER A 226 0.44 -2.00 -16.05
N ASP A 227 0.89 -3.23 -16.28
CA ASP A 227 0.13 -4.28 -16.94
C ASP A 227 -1.06 -4.74 -16.09
N ILE A 228 -0.88 -4.92 -14.77
CA ILE A 228 -1.98 -5.23 -13.85
C ILE A 228 -3.06 -4.14 -13.91
N LEU A 229 -2.66 -2.87 -13.91
CA LEU A 229 -3.60 -1.74 -13.98
C LEU A 229 -4.24 -1.53 -15.36
N ALA A 230 -3.56 -1.97 -16.43
CA ALA A 230 -4.05 -1.90 -17.81
C ALA A 230 -4.93 -3.10 -18.19
N SER A 231 -4.73 -4.24 -17.52
CA SER A 231 -5.55 -5.41 -17.71
C SER A 231 -6.99 -5.06 -17.36
N ARG A 232 -7.90 -5.16 -18.35
CA ARG A 232 -9.35 -4.95 -18.15
C ARG A 232 -10.02 -6.07 -17.34
N VAL A 233 -9.21 -6.92 -16.70
CA VAL A 233 -9.69 -7.98 -15.83
C VAL A 233 -10.09 -7.30 -14.51
N PRO A 234 -11.35 -7.45 -14.05
CA PRO A 234 -11.73 -6.94 -12.74
C PRO A 234 -10.74 -7.46 -11.70
N LEU A 235 -10.19 -6.58 -10.86
CA LEU A 235 -9.27 -6.94 -9.77
C LEU A 235 -9.82 -8.09 -8.90
N ASP A 236 -11.15 -8.25 -8.88
CA ASP A 236 -11.89 -9.36 -8.28
C ASP A 236 -11.51 -10.77 -8.79
N ARG A 237 -10.84 -10.90 -9.95
CA ARG A 237 -10.42 -12.19 -10.53
C ARG A 237 -8.94 -12.51 -10.35
N GLN A 238 -8.13 -11.59 -9.82
CA GLN A 238 -6.74 -11.88 -9.48
C GLN A 238 -6.68 -12.58 -8.12
N ARG A 239 -7.14 -13.83 -8.06
CA ARG A 239 -6.66 -14.75 -7.01
C ARG A 239 -5.18 -14.95 -7.26
N ALA A 240 -4.36 -14.72 -6.23
CA ALA A 240 -2.98 -15.13 -6.21
C ALA A 240 -2.92 -16.61 -6.58
N ALA A 241 -2.30 -16.92 -7.72
CA ALA A 241 -1.83 -18.27 -7.99
C ALA A 241 -0.66 -18.50 -7.04
N VAL A 242 -0.95 -19.14 -5.91
CA VAL A 242 0.01 -19.89 -5.10
C VAL A 242 -0.45 -21.34 -5.15
#